data_AF-A0A0R2CTU7-F1
#
_entry.id   AF-A0A0R2CTU7-F1
#
_cell.length_a   1.000
_cell.length_b   1.000
_cell.length_c   1.000
_cell.angle_alpha   90.00
_cell.angle_beta   90.00
_cell.angle_gamma   90.00
#
_symmetry.space_group_name_H-M   'P 1'
#
loop_
_entity.id
_entity.type
_entity.pdbx_description
1 polymer ?
#
loop_
_entity_poly.entity_id
_entity_poly.type
_entity_poly.pdbx_seq_one_letter_code
_entity_poly.pdbx_strand_id
1 'polypeptide(L)'
;MDLIAHIQQDQAQRQALVDWRHNQEAIQLLAAVAESYRRSCMKEVKAIKKPIPVTAFQAETALDIKTLEGIMHANIGDWIITGIDGEQWPVKKEIFEKTYDIIRG
;
A
#
# COMPACT_ATOMS: atom_id res chain seq x y z
N MET A 1 -21.70 24.06 -45.66
CA MET A 1 -21.27 23.62 -44.32
C MET A 1 -20.19 22.57 -44.52
N ASP A 2 -18.96 22.91 -44.15
CA ASP A 2 -17.78 22.16 -44.57
C ASP A 2 -17.56 20.92 -43.68
N LEU A 3 -17.56 19.75 -44.30
CA LEU A 3 -17.37 18.46 -43.62
C LEU A 3 -15.97 18.40 -42.98
N ILE A 4 -15.01 19.11 -43.57
CA ILE A 4 -13.61 19.17 -43.14
C ILE A 4 -13.49 19.91 -41.79
N ALA A 5 -14.26 20.99 -41.59
CA ALA A 5 -14.24 21.75 -40.34
C ALA A 5 -14.73 20.91 -39.14
N HIS A 6 -15.75 20.06 -39.34
CA HIS A 6 -16.27 19.17 -38.30
C HIS A 6 -15.27 18.07 -37.93
N ILE A 7 -14.57 17.51 -38.93
CA ILE A 7 -13.52 16.50 -38.70
C ILE A 7 -12.35 17.11 -37.95
N GLN A 8 -11.93 18.33 -38.30
CA GLN A 8 -10.86 19.03 -37.58
C GLN A 8 -11.24 19.35 -36.13
N GLN A 9 -12.50 19.72 -35.90
CA GLN A 9 -13.02 20.01 -34.56
C GLN A 9 -13.13 18.75 -33.69
N ASP A 10 -13.53 17.61 -34.26
CA ASP A 10 -13.57 16.30 -33.58
C ASP A 10 -12.16 15.77 -33.24
N GLN A 11 -11.17 15.96 -34.13
CA GLN A 11 -9.78 15.59 -33.85
C GLN A 11 -9.18 16.44 -32.71
N ALA A 12 -9.46 17.74 -32.67
CA ALA A 12 -8.99 18.62 -31.58
C ALA A 12 -9.65 18.28 -30.23
N GLN A 13 -10.95 17.96 -30.23
CA GLN A 13 -11.67 17.53 -29.03
C GLN A 13 -11.17 16.18 -28.50
N ARG A 14 -10.85 15.23 -29.39
CA ARG A 14 -10.25 13.93 -29.01
C ARG A 14 -8.84 14.10 -28.45
N GLN A 15 -8.04 15.00 -29.02
CA GLN A 15 -6.71 15.31 -28.50
C GLN A 15 -6.79 15.94 -27.09
N ALA A 16 -7.70 16.88 -26.88
CA ALA A 16 -7.92 17.50 -25.56
C ALA A 16 -8.39 16.50 -24.47
N LEU A 17 -9.17 15.47 -24.84
CA LEU A 17 -9.59 14.39 -23.93
C LEU A 17 -8.42 13.48 -23.49
N VAL A 18 -7.41 13.31 -24.35
CA VAL A 18 -6.17 12.57 -24.04
C VAL A 18 -5.22 13.41 -23.19
N ASP A 19 -5.20 14.73 -23.40
CA ASP A 19 -4.32 15.68 -22.68
C ASP A 19 -4.77 15.92 -21.23
N TRP A 20 -6.06 15.72 -20.89
CA TRP A 20 -6.55 15.80 -19.50
C TRP A 20 -5.80 14.86 -18.55
N ARG A 21 -5.37 13.70 -19.06
CA ARG A 21 -4.66 12.66 -18.31
C ARG A 21 -3.23 13.05 -17.92
N HIS A 22 -2.70 14.11 -18.53
CA HIS A 22 -1.36 14.65 -18.28
C HIS A 22 -1.39 16.11 -17.84
N ASN A 23 -2.55 16.62 -17.40
CA ASN A 23 -2.64 17.97 -16.86
C ASN A 23 -1.93 18.03 -15.49
N GLN A 24 -0.62 18.25 -15.55
CA GLN A 24 0.25 18.41 -14.40
C GLN A 24 -0.24 19.50 -13.45
N GLU A 25 -0.84 20.57 -13.97
CA GLU A 25 -1.38 21.66 -13.15
C GLU A 25 -2.60 21.21 -12.34
N ALA A 26 -3.51 20.43 -12.95
CA ALA A 26 -4.66 19.86 -12.24
C ALA A 26 -4.23 18.87 -11.15
N ILE A 27 -3.22 18.03 -11.44
CA ILE A 27 -2.65 17.10 -10.45
C ILE A 27 -1.97 17.86 -9.31
N GLN A 28 -1.20 18.90 -9.60
CA GLN A 28 -0.55 19.76 -8.60
C GLN A 28 -1.58 20.47 -7.71
N LEU A 29 -2.66 20.98 -8.30
CA LEU A 29 -3.73 21.64 -7.56
C LEU A 29 -4.44 20.66 -6.61
N LEU A 30 -4.77 19.46 -7.09
CA LEU A 30 -5.37 18.41 -6.25
C LEU A 30 -4.43 18.00 -5.10
N ALA A 31 -3.14 17.86 -5.38
CA ALA A 31 -2.14 17.57 -4.34
C ALA A 31 -2.04 18.71 -3.30
N ALA A 32 -2.04 19.96 -3.73
CA ALA A 32 -2.01 21.13 -2.84
C ALA A 32 -3.28 21.25 -1.97
N VAL A 33 -4.46 20.94 -2.53
CA VAL A 33 -5.72 20.87 -1.78
C VAL A 33 -5.70 19.73 -0.76
N ALA A 34 -5.21 18.55 -1.15
CA ALA A 34 -5.05 17.42 -0.23
C ALA A 34 -4.06 17.73 0.90
N GLU A 35 -2.97 18.44 0.61
CA GLU A 35 -2.01 18.94 1.61
C GLU A 35 -2.65 19.92 2.59
N SER A 36 -3.41 20.90 2.08
CA SER A 36 -4.13 21.87 2.90
C SER A 36 -5.15 21.19 3.82
N TYR A 37 -5.94 20.26 3.28
CA TYR A 37 -6.89 19.49 4.07
C TYR A 37 -6.18 18.67 5.15
N ARG A 38 -5.15 17.91 4.79
CA ARG A 38 -4.35 17.12 5.72
C ARG A 38 -3.73 17.97 6.82
N ARG A 39 -3.20 19.16 6.52
CA ARG A 39 -2.68 20.09 7.56
C ARG A 39 -3.78 20.64 8.47
N SER A 40 -4.99 20.82 7.95
CA SER A 40 -6.14 21.31 8.72
C SER A 40 -6.69 20.24 9.67
N CYS A 41 -6.77 18.98 9.22
CA CYS A 41 -7.42 17.90 9.98
C CYS A 41 -6.46 16.88 10.63
N MET A 42 -5.16 16.90 10.32
CA MET A 42 -4.16 15.98 10.85
C MET A 42 -2.97 16.75 11.42
N LYS A 43 -2.53 16.38 12.63
CA LYS A 43 -1.31 16.90 13.26
C LYS A 43 -0.19 15.87 13.10
N GLU A 44 0.97 16.31 12.62
CA GLU A 44 2.16 15.46 12.55
C GLU A 44 2.69 15.19 13.98
N VAL A 45 3.00 13.93 14.27
CA VAL A 45 3.63 13.51 15.52
C VAL A 45 4.87 12.69 15.18
N LYS A 46 6.01 13.03 15.78
CA LYS A 46 7.21 12.20 15.72
C LYS A 46 7.11 11.09 16.78
N ALA A 47 7.21 9.83 16.36
CA ALA A 47 7.11 8.68 17.25
C ALA A 47 8.14 7.61 16.88
N ILE A 48 8.53 6.80 17.86
CA ILE A 48 9.35 5.60 17.67
C ILE A 48 8.49 4.36 17.96
N LYS A 49 8.66 3.28 17.18
CA LYS A 49 7.96 2.01 17.41
C LYS A 49 8.46 1.39 18.72
N LYS A 50 7.55 0.91 19.57
CA LYS A 50 7.93 0.15 20.78
C LYS A 50 8.65 -1.15 20.37
N PRO A 51 9.82 -1.50 20.96
CA PRO A 51 10.54 -2.72 20.65
C PRO A 51 9.91 -3.91 21.39
N ILE A 52 8.79 -4.40 20.88
CA ILE A 52 8.02 -5.48 21.51
C ILE A 52 8.48 -6.82 20.90
N PRO A 53 9.06 -7.75 21.68
CA PRO A 53 9.34 -9.10 21.20
C PRO A 53 8.04 -9.77 20.76
N VAL A 54 8.12 -10.53 19.66
CA VAL A 54 7.00 -11.32 19.14
C VAL A 54 7.35 -12.80 19.22
N THR A 55 6.33 -13.64 19.36
CA THR A 55 6.51 -15.10 19.19
C THR A 55 6.36 -15.43 17.72
N ALA A 56 7.27 -16.23 17.18
CA ALA A 56 7.23 -16.66 15.79
C ALA A 56 7.55 -18.15 15.67
N PHE A 57 6.83 -18.84 14.78
CA PHE A 57 7.01 -20.26 14.49
C PHE A 57 7.30 -20.42 13.01
N GLN A 58 8.34 -21.17 12.64
CA GLN A 58 8.60 -21.46 11.23
C GLN A 58 7.68 -22.59 10.76
N ALA A 59 7.00 -22.39 9.63
CA ALA A 59 6.10 -23.37 9.04
C ALA A 59 6.87 -24.56 8.45
N GLU A 60 6.60 -25.77 8.94
CA GLU A 60 7.20 -27.01 8.41
C GLU A 60 6.39 -27.59 7.23
N THR A 61 5.12 -27.20 7.11
CA THR A 61 4.21 -27.57 6.01
C THR A 61 3.55 -26.31 5.47
N ALA A 62 3.11 -26.33 4.21
CA ALA A 62 2.25 -25.26 3.71
C ALA A 62 0.89 -25.29 4.43
N LEU A 63 0.38 -24.13 4.85
CA LEU A 63 -0.90 -24.03 5.56
C LEU A 63 -1.60 -22.70 5.29
N ASP A 64 -2.92 -22.72 5.39
CA ASP A 64 -3.75 -21.53 5.37
C ASP A 64 -4.08 -21.08 6.79
N ILE A 65 -3.90 -19.79 7.07
CA ILE A 65 -4.07 -19.19 8.40
C ILE A 65 -5.13 -18.11 8.32
N LYS A 66 -6.01 -18.06 9.33
CA LYS A 66 -6.99 -17.00 9.49
C LYS A 66 -6.33 -15.78 10.13
N THR A 67 -6.24 -14.68 9.38
CA THR A 67 -5.77 -13.38 9.84
C THR A 67 -6.94 -12.40 9.97
N LEU A 68 -6.66 -11.16 10.37
CA LEU A 68 -7.69 -10.10 10.46
C LEU A 68 -8.17 -9.64 9.08
N GLU A 69 -7.33 -9.80 8.06
CA GLU A 69 -7.57 -9.42 6.66
C GLU A 69 -8.22 -10.54 5.85
N GLY A 70 -8.33 -11.75 6.41
CA GLY A 70 -8.91 -12.92 5.75
C GLY A 70 -8.02 -14.15 5.88
N ILE A 71 -8.19 -15.11 4.98
CA ILE A 71 -7.35 -16.31 4.95
C ILE A 71 -6.08 -16.00 4.15
N MET A 72 -4.92 -16.29 4.73
CA MET A 72 -3.61 -16.11 4.10
C MET A 72 -2.86 -17.44 4.02
N HIS A 73 -2.16 -17.66 2.91
CA HIS A 73 -1.36 -18.85 2.69
C HIS A 73 0.09 -18.66 3.17
N ALA A 74 0.61 -19.64 3.90
CA ALA A 74 2.00 -19.74 4.31
C ALA A 74 2.67 -20.93 3.60
N ASN A 75 3.85 -20.72 3.03
CA ASN A 75 4.65 -21.81 2.47
C ASN A 75 5.56 -22.42 3.54
N ILE A 76 6.12 -23.59 3.23
CA ILE A 76 7.19 -24.20 4.02
C ILE A 76 8.35 -23.20 4.15
N GLY A 77 8.79 -22.96 5.38
CA GLY A 77 9.88 -22.05 5.71
C GLY A 77 9.45 -20.61 6.00
N ASP A 78 8.21 -20.22 5.68
CA ASP A 78 7.65 -18.94 6.12
C ASP A 78 7.46 -18.92 7.64
N TRP A 79 7.44 -17.73 8.24
CA TRP A 79 7.26 -17.53 9.67
C TRP A 79 5.83 -17.14 9.99
N ILE A 80 5.23 -17.79 10.98
CA ILE A 80 3.93 -17.43 11.53
C ILE A 80 4.19 -16.62 12.79
N ILE A 81 3.95 -15.31 12.71
CA ILE A 81 4.14 -14.39 13.84
C ILE A 81 2.82 -14.27 14.59
N THR A 82 2.90 -14.24 15.92
CA THR A 82 1.78 -13.93 16.82
C THR A 82 1.96 -12.53 17.39
N GLY A 83 0.96 -11.68 17.20
CA GLY A 83 0.92 -10.33 17.75
C GLY A 83 0.48 -10.27 19.20
N ILE A 84 0.25 -9.04 19.68
CA ILE A 84 0.04 -8.76 21.10
C ILE A 84 -1.33 -9.26 21.55
N ASP A 85 -2.32 -9.20 20.67
CA ASP A 85 -3.70 -9.60 20.96
C ASP A 85 -3.98 -11.06 20.51
N GLY A 86 -2.91 -11.81 20.16
CA GLY A 86 -2.98 -13.21 19.74
C GLY A 86 -3.30 -13.40 18.26
N GLU A 87 -3.42 -12.32 17.48
CA GLU A 87 -3.59 -12.36 16.05
C GLU A 87 -2.35 -12.93 15.35
N GLN A 88 -2.55 -13.68 14.27
CA GLN A 88 -1.48 -14.37 13.55
C GLN A 88 -1.38 -13.92 12.10
N TRP A 89 -0.16 -13.87 11.58
CA TRP A 89 0.09 -13.58 10.17
C TRP A 89 1.33 -14.32 9.66
N PRO A 90 1.32 -14.77 8.39
CA PRO A 90 2.49 -15.33 7.74
C PRO A 90 3.43 -14.21 7.25
N VAL A 91 4.73 -14.43 7.42
CA VAL A 91 5.81 -13.56 6.94
C VAL A 91 6.80 -14.41 6.18
N LYS A 92 7.13 -14.01 4.95
CA LYS A 92 8.13 -14.71 4.15
C LYS A 92 9.46 -14.80 4.88
N LYS A 93 10.14 -15.94 4.78
CA LYS A 93 11.46 -16.18 5.40
C LYS A 93 12.43 -15.00 5.23
N GLU A 94 12.62 -14.56 3.99
CA GLU A 94 13.53 -13.47 3.62
C GLU A 94 13.13 -12.10 4.18
N ILE A 95 11.83 -11.88 4.44
CA ILE A 95 11.32 -10.65 5.06
C ILE A 95 11.56 -10.73 6.56
N PHE A 96 11.28 -11.89 7.16
CA PHE A 96 11.48 -12.12 8.59
C PHE A 96 12.94 -11.88 8.98
N GLU A 97 13.88 -12.52 8.28
CA GLU A 97 15.32 -12.39 8.51
C GLU A 97 15.85 -10.95 8.35
N LYS A 98 15.18 -10.10 7.56
CA LYS A 98 15.54 -8.68 7.38
C LYS A 98 14.94 -7.75 8.42
N THR A 99 13.88 -8.18 9.11
CA THR A 99 13.05 -7.30 9.94
C THR A 99 12.98 -7.71 11.41
N TYR A 100 13.41 -8.92 11.76
CA TYR A 100 13.42 -9.44 13.12
C TYR A 100 14.78 -9.98 13.49
N ASP A 101 15.26 -9.60 14.68
CA ASP A 101 16.39 -10.23 15.34
C ASP A 101 15.90 -11.37 16.23
N ILE A 102 16.48 -12.55 16.07
CA ILE A 102 16.19 -13.69 16.97
C ILE A 102 16.89 -13.45 18.30
N ILE A 103 16.11 -13.16 19.32
CA ILE A 103 16.60 -13.07 20.71
C ILE A 103 16.67 -14.48 21.32
N ARG A 104 17.78 -14.79 21.98
CA ARG A 104 17.90 -15.99 22.82
C ARG A 104 17.59 -15.58 24.25
N GLY A 105 16.68 -16.32 24.90
CA GLY A 105 16.41 -16.21 26.33
C GLY A 105 17.49 -16.86 27.18
#